data_AF-A0A432REY8-F1
#
_entry.id   AF-A0A432REY8-F1
#
_cell.length_a   1.000
_cell.length_b   1.000
_cell.length_c   1.000
_cell.angle_alpha   90.00
_cell.angle_beta   90.00
_cell.angle_gamma   90.00
#
_symmetry.space_group_name_H-M   'P 1'
#
loop_
_entity.id
_entity.type
_entity.pdbx_description
1 polymer ?
#
loop_
_entity_poly.entity_id
_entity_poly.type
_entity_poly.pdbx_seq_one_letter_code
_entity_poly.pdbx_strand_id
1 'polypeptide(L)'
;MSWEILETNLKGVAVDVYSDEWIEEDIVNKTPVIVYKIAKRKGGFTLYMKAPSEDLEWYFSRGLTEIKLGQSRNGRFLHIEHEDGIYWVDMQVNKEVYEFLKEFIEEQNQT
;
A
#
# COMPACT_ATOMS: atom_id res chain seq x y z
N MET A 1 -12.35 -8.92 -17.56
CA MET A 1 -12.76 -8.40 -16.24
C MET A 1 -12.39 -6.93 -16.21
N SER A 2 -13.31 -6.05 -15.83
CA SER A 2 -13.06 -4.60 -15.73
C SER A 2 -12.34 -4.27 -14.43
N TRP A 3 -11.40 -3.33 -14.48
CA TRP A 3 -10.81 -2.72 -13.29
C TRP A 3 -11.74 -1.65 -12.75
N GLU A 4 -11.86 -1.58 -11.42
CA GLU A 4 -12.45 -0.44 -10.72
C GLU A 4 -11.32 0.52 -10.33
N ILE A 5 -11.53 1.82 -10.49
CA ILE A 5 -10.49 2.84 -10.30
C ILE A 5 -10.98 3.90 -9.30
N LEU A 6 -10.10 4.27 -8.38
CA LEU A 6 -10.26 5.39 -7.47
C LEU A 6 -9.06 6.33 -7.60
N GLU A 7 -9.31 7.56 -8.04
CA GLU A 7 -8.33 8.64 -8.01
C GLU A 7 -8.27 9.23 -6.59
N THR A 8 -7.07 9.53 -6.09
CA THR A 8 -6.87 10.03 -4.73
C THR A 8 -5.63 10.93 -4.63
N ASN A 9 -5.33 11.44 -3.45
CA ASN A 9 -4.11 12.21 -3.17
C ASN A 9 -3.77 12.06 -1.70
N LEU A 10 -3.21 10.90 -1.36
CA LEU A 10 -2.91 10.53 0.02
C LEU A 10 -1.42 10.38 0.23
N LYS A 11 -0.94 10.92 1.34
CA LYS A 11 0.46 10.77 1.72
C LYS A 11 0.67 9.37 2.28
N GLY A 12 1.81 8.78 1.95
CA GLY A 12 2.26 7.53 2.54
C GLY A 12 3.78 7.41 2.59
N VAL A 13 4.22 6.28 3.09
CA VAL A 13 5.62 5.85 3.09
C VAL A 13 5.63 4.46 2.46
N ALA A 14 6.29 4.35 1.31
CA ALA A 14 6.58 3.08 0.67
C ALA A 14 7.91 2.56 1.19
N VAL A 15 7.97 1.25 1.42
CA VAL A 15 9.17 0.58 1.90
C VAL A 15 9.46 -0.63 1.06
N ASP A 16 10.72 -0.73 0.62
CA ASP A 16 11.25 -1.86 -0.14
C ASP A 16 12.55 -2.33 0.54
N VAL A 17 12.57 -3.59 0.97
CA VAL A 17 13.69 -4.19 1.70
C VAL A 17 14.82 -4.65 0.77
N TYR A 18 14.57 -4.83 -0.55
CA TYR A 18 15.56 -5.38 -1.49
C TYR A 18 16.08 -4.39 -2.55
N SER A 19 15.75 -3.10 -2.50
CA SER A 19 16.29 -2.18 -3.52
C SER A 19 17.82 -2.22 -3.49
N ASP A 20 18.43 -2.70 -4.59
CA ASP A 20 19.85 -3.03 -4.76
C ASP A 20 20.83 -1.87 -4.47
N GLU A 21 20.34 -0.67 -4.17
CA GLU A 21 21.17 0.52 -4.01
C GLU A 21 22.05 0.52 -2.74
N TRP A 22 21.78 -0.28 -1.69
CA TRP A 22 22.54 -0.22 -0.42
C TRP A 22 22.62 -1.56 0.34
N ILE A 23 23.02 -2.64 -0.33
CA ILE A 23 23.14 -4.02 0.24
C ILE A 23 24.12 -4.14 1.43
N GLU A 24 24.86 -3.07 1.80
CA GLU A 24 25.91 -3.16 2.83
C GLU A 24 25.47 -2.85 4.28
N GLU A 25 24.25 -2.38 4.54
CA GLU A 25 23.73 -2.21 5.91
C GLU A 25 22.23 -2.56 5.95
N ASP A 26 21.71 -2.96 7.12
CA ASP A 26 20.28 -3.22 7.42
C ASP A 26 19.39 -1.97 7.23
N ILE A 27 19.42 -1.34 6.06
CA ILE A 27 18.75 -0.09 5.73
C ILE A 27 17.43 -0.42 5.05
N VAL A 28 16.37 -0.38 5.83
CA VAL A 28 15.00 -0.38 5.33
C VAL A 28 14.77 0.92 4.54
N ASN A 29 14.64 0.84 3.21
CA ASN A 29 14.48 2.02 2.38
C ASN A 29 13.07 2.58 2.48
N LYS A 30 12.93 3.68 3.23
CA LYS A 30 11.66 4.39 3.44
C LYS A 30 11.56 5.57 2.49
N THR A 31 10.64 5.50 1.54
CA THR A 31 10.43 6.54 0.55
C THR A 31 9.07 7.22 0.77
N PRO A 32 9.03 8.54 0.99
CA PRO A 32 7.76 9.26 1.08
C PRO A 32 7.08 9.24 -0.29
N VAL A 33 5.79 8.89 -0.33
CA VAL A 33 5.02 8.77 -1.57
C VAL A 33 3.69 9.51 -1.50
N ILE A 34 3.18 9.87 -2.68
CA ILE A 34 1.79 10.27 -2.87
C ILE A 34 1.07 9.15 -3.61
N VAL A 35 0.15 8.48 -2.95
CA VAL A 35 -0.79 7.56 -3.60
C VAL A 35 -1.79 8.43 -4.36
N TYR A 36 -1.75 8.36 -5.69
CA TYR A 36 -2.60 9.18 -6.54
C TYR A 36 -3.72 8.39 -7.21
N LYS A 37 -3.59 7.07 -7.29
CA LYS A 37 -4.62 6.20 -7.87
C LYS A 37 -4.55 4.80 -7.26
N ILE A 38 -5.72 4.20 -7.07
CA ILE A 38 -5.88 2.81 -6.64
C ILE A 38 -6.75 2.13 -7.69
N ALA A 39 -6.26 1.03 -8.28
CA ALA A 39 -7.06 0.20 -9.19
C ALA A 39 -7.27 -1.17 -8.57
N LYS A 40 -8.48 -1.70 -8.58
CA LYS A 40 -8.77 -3.04 -8.04
C LYS A 40 -9.53 -3.94 -9.01
N ARG A 41 -9.42 -5.23 -8.77
CA ARG A 41 -10.16 -6.31 -9.42
C ARG A 41 -10.32 -7.47 -8.44
N LYS A 42 -11.09 -8.49 -8.81
CA LYS A 42 -11.34 -9.67 -7.95
C LYS A 42 -10.07 -10.30 -7.33
N GLY A 43 -8.95 -10.30 -8.05
CA GLY A 43 -7.69 -10.92 -7.63
C GLY A 43 -6.75 -10.05 -6.78
N GLY A 44 -7.06 -8.78 -6.55
CA GLY A 44 -6.16 -7.85 -5.85
C GLY A 44 -6.30 -6.40 -6.29
N PHE A 45 -5.40 -5.55 -5.84
CA PHE A 45 -5.38 -4.12 -6.16
C PHE A 45 -3.96 -3.62 -6.40
N THR A 46 -3.86 -2.52 -7.14
CA THR A 46 -2.61 -1.84 -7.46
C THR A 46 -2.65 -0.44 -6.86
N LEU A 47 -1.58 -0.08 -6.13
CA LEU A 47 -1.31 1.29 -5.71
C LEU A 47 -0.42 1.95 -6.75
N TYR A 48 -0.85 3.09 -7.26
CA TYR A 48 -0.04 3.96 -8.11
C TYR A 48 0.40 5.15 -7.28
N MET A 49 1.72 5.31 -7.20
CA MET A 49 2.37 6.16 -6.24
C MET A 49 3.38 7.06 -6.94
N LYS A 50 3.55 8.27 -6.42
CA LYS A 50 4.58 9.19 -6.86
C LYS A 50 5.62 9.35 -5.76
N ALA A 51 6.82 8.87 -6.00
CA ALA A 51 7.98 9.08 -5.17
C ALA A 51 8.75 10.34 -5.64
N PRO A 52 9.75 10.83 -4.89
CA PRO A 52 10.54 11.99 -5.30
C PRO A 52 11.36 11.75 -6.58
N SER A 53 11.83 10.53 -6.79
CA SER A 53 12.69 10.13 -7.89
C SER A 53 11.94 9.50 -9.08
N GLU A 54 10.81 8.83 -8.81
CA GLU A 54 10.11 8.03 -9.81
C GLU A 54 8.63 7.82 -9.48
N ASP A 55 7.87 7.33 -10.45
CA ASP A 55 6.51 6.84 -10.23
C ASP A 55 6.56 5.32 -9.96
N LEU A 56 5.92 4.87 -8.89
CA LEU A 56 5.89 3.48 -8.45
C LEU A 56 4.52 2.87 -8.72
N GLU A 57 4.49 1.61 -9.16
CA GLU A 57 3.27 0.83 -9.37
C GLU A 57 3.40 -0.53 -8.67
N TRP A 58 2.71 -0.70 -7.54
CA TRP A 58 2.81 -1.93 -6.74
C TRP A 58 1.48 -2.67 -6.68
N TYR A 59 1.51 -3.96 -7.02
CA TYR A 59 0.36 -4.85 -6.98
C TYR A 59 0.33 -5.66 -5.69
N PHE A 60 -0.86 -5.78 -5.11
CA PHE A 60 -1.15 -6.53 -3.90
C PHE A 60 -2.18 -7.61 -4.23
N SER A 61 -1.75 -8.87 -4.14
CA SER A 61 -2.57 -10.04 -4.46
C SER A 61 -3.50 -10.37 -3.30
N ARG A 62 -4.77 -10.64 -3.62
CA ARG A 62 -5.72 -11.15 -2.63
C ARG A 62 -5.22 -12.48 -2.06
N GLY A 63 -5.16 -12.57 -0.72
CA GLY A 63 -4.66 -13.73 0.00
C GLY A 63 -3.15 -13.76 0.25
N LEU A 64 -2.37 -12.89 -0.41
CA LEU A 64 -0.92 -12.72 -0.20
C LEU A 64 -0.59 -11.28 0.24
N THR A 65 -1.55 -10.62 0.87
CA THR A 65 -1.44 -9.24 1.32
C THR A 65 -2.08 -9.11 2.69
N GLU A 66 -1.31 -8.58 3.62
CA GLU A 66 -1.79 -8.23 4.95
C GLU A 66 -2.17 -6.74 4.97
N ILE A 67 -3.35 -6.43 5.50
CA ILE A 67 -3.83 -5.05 5.62
C ILE A 67 -4.24 -4.76 7.06
N LYS A 68 -3.56 -3.80 7.69
CA LYS A 68 -3.81 -3.40 9.08
C LYS A 68 -4.21 -1.93 9.16
N LEU A 69 -5.22 -1.64 9.98
CA LEU A 69 -5.52 -0.28 10.39
C LEU A 69 -4.63 0.11 11.57
N GLY A 70 -3.81 1.14 11.37
CA GLY A 70 -2.96 1.72 12.39
C GLY A 70 -3.43 3.10 12.84
N GLN A 71 -2.94 3.53 14.00
CA GLN A 71 -3.09 4.89 14.50
C GLN A 71 -1.72 5.50 14.76
N SER A 72 -1.48 6.68 14.19
CA SER A 72 -0.25 7.46 14.38
C SER A 72 -0.57 8.84 14.96
N ARG A 73 0.48 9.61 15.30
CA ARG A 73 0.33 11.03 15.69
C ARG A 73 -0.36 11.87 14.61
N ASN A 74 -0.30 11.44 13.35
CA ASN A 74 -0.85 12.16 12.20
C ASN A 74 -2.24 11.65 11.78
N GLY A 75 -2.86 10.78 12.60
CA GLY A 75 -4.15 10.17 12.33
C GLY A 75 -4.06 8.69 11.97
N ARG A 76 -5.17 8.16 11.45
CA ARG A 76 -5.26 6.75 11.03
C ARG A 76 -4.51 6.52 9.71
N PHE A 77 -3.93 5.35 9.58
CA PHE A 77 -3.29 4.90 8.36
C PHE A 77 -3.67 3.44 8.05
N LEU A 78 -3.53 3.05 6.80
CA LEU A 78 -3.54 1.66 6.36
C LEU A 78 -2.10 1.24 6.14
N HIS A 79 -1.70 0.18 6.82
CA HIS A 79 -0.49 -0.58 6.52
C HIS A 79 -0.87 -1.68 5.56
N ILE A 80 -0.25 -1.71 4.38
CA ILE A 80 -0.50 -2.70 3.33
C ILE A 80 0.83 -3.36 3.02
N GLU A 81 0.95 -4.64 3.36
CA GLU A 81 2.21 -5.39 3.32
C GLU A 81 2.02 -6.66 2.49
N HIS A 82 3.02 -6.97 1.66
CA HIS A 82 3.05 -8.26 0.97
C HIS A 82 3.41 -9.37 1.96
N GLU A 83 2.88 -10.59 1.78
CA GLU A 83 2.97 -11.67 2.78
C GLU A 83 4.39 -12.07 3.23
N ASP A 84 5.39 -11.80 2.39
CA ASP A 84 6.80 -12.10 2.64
C ASP A 84 7.52 -10.98 3.43
N GLY A 85 6.84 -9.88 3.71
CA GLY A 85 7.37 -8.71 4.44
C GLY A 85 8.43 -7.93 3.66
N ILE A 86 8.55 -8.19 2.36
CA ILE A 86 9.60 -7.60 1.52
C ILE A 86 9.32 -6.13 1.21
N TYR A 87 8.04 -5.79 1.03
CA TYR A 87 7.64 -4.44 0.74
C TYR A 87 6.27 -4.13 1.34
N TRP A 88 6.10 -2.88 1.75
CA TRP A 88 4.85 -2.40 2.32
C TRP A 88 4.63 -0.91 2.09
N VAL A 89 3.38 -0.48 2.24
CA VAL A 89 3.00 0.93 2.17
C VAL A 89 2.18 1.29 3.41
N ASP A 90 2.66 2.28 4.16
CA ASP A 90 1.88 2.98 5.17
C ASP A 90 1.26 4.22 4.55
N MET A 91 -0.05 4.21 4.27
CA MET A 91 -0.74 5.35 3.67
C MET A 91 -1.83 5.92 4.56
N GLN A 92 -2.05 7.23 4.49
CA GLN A 92 -3.21 7.85 5.11
C GLN A 92 -4.50 7.19 4.61
N VAL A 93 -5.50 7.08 5.49
CA VAL A 93 -6.79 6.50 5.14
C VAL A 93 -7.91 7.50 5.37
N ASN A 94 -8.71 7.73 4.33
CA ASN A 94 -9.98 8.43 4.42
C ASN A 94 -11.14 7.44 4.24
N LYS A 95 -12.38 7.91 4.41
CA LYS A 95 -13.57 7.05 4.30
C LYS A 95 -13.69 6.40 2.91
N GLU A 96 -13.39 7.16 1.85
CA GLU A 96 -13.53 6.70 0.47
C GLU A 96 -12.59 5.55 0.15
N VAL A 97 -11.30 5.69 0.49
CA VAL A 97 -10.31 4.63 0.31
C VAL A 97 -10.59 3.43 1.18
N TYR A 98 -11.05 3.64 2.42
CA TYR A 98 -11.45 2.54 3.28
C TYR A 98 -12.59 1.73 2.65
N GLU A 99 -13.67 2.37 2.22
CA GLU A 99 -14.80 1.66 1.59
C GLU A 99 -14.38 1.01 0.26
N PHE A 100 -13.47 1.62 -0.50
CA PHE A 100 -12.99 1.07 -1.75
C PHE A 100 -12.17 -0.22 -1.55
N LEU A 101 -11.35 -0.28 -0.51
CA LEU A 101 -10.51 -1.45 -0.17
C LEU A 101 -11.16 -2.39 0.86
N LYS A 102 -12.37 -2.08 1.32
CA LYS A 102 -13.04 -2.75 2.45
C LYS A 102 -13.09 -4.27 2.31
N GLU A 103 -13.37 -4.78 1.12
CA GLU A 103 -13.41 -6.22 0.87
C GLU A 103 -12.08 -6.90 1.20
N PHE A 104 -10.94 -6.29 0.84
CA PHE A 104 -9.61 -6.83 1.16
C PHE A 104 -9.27 -6.68 2.64
N ILE A 105 -9.75 -5.61 3.29
CA ILE A 105 -9.53 -5.36 4.73
C ILE A 105 -10.32 -6.35 5.59
N GLU A 106 -11.60 -6.58 5.27
CA GLU A 106 -12.48 -7.44 6.06
C GLU A 106 -12.16 -8.93 5.92
N GLU A 107 -11.60 -9.35 4.80
CA GLU A 107 -11.14 -10.72 4.58
C GLU A 107 -10.07 -11.17 5.59
N GLN A 108 -9.19 -10.27 6.00
CA GLN A 108 -8.13 -10.57 6.98
C GLN A 108 -8.69 -10.82 8.39
N ASN A 109 -9.89 -10.33 8.70
CA ASN A 109 -10.51 -10.48 10.02
C ASN A 109 -11.35 -11.78 10.16
N GLN A 110 -11.41 -12.62 9.13
CA GLN A 110 -12.20 -13.85 9.11
C GLN A 110 -11.37 -15.14 9.18
N THR A 111 -10.05 -14.99 9.23
CA THR A 111 -9.05 -16.06 9.48
C THR A 111 -8.54 -16.00 10.91
#